data_AF-A0AAW4HZB3-F1
#
_entry.id   AF-A0AAW4HZB3-F1
#
_cell.length_a   1.000
_cell.length_b   1.000
_cell.length_c   1.000
_cell.angle_alpha   90.00
_cell.angle_beta   90.00
_cell.angle_gamma   90.00
#
_symmetry.space_group_name_H-M   'P 1'
#
loop_
_entity.id
_entity.type
_entity.pdbx_description
1 polymer ?
#
loop_
_entity_poly.entity_id
_entity_poly.type
_entity_poly.pdbx_seq_one_letter_code
_entity_poly.pdbx_strand_id
1 'polypeptide(L)'
;MEFGLGWLGDKGAGQIGKVTSLGDSVKLTKFSGDTPYISSHLPLKDRFAFAGGDGLRSRFDTPDFTQAEEKLSTYQFASSGRINSSRTNGGNVPYSFDSSLMEHLFHGELKQKWWGLKAVGYHHESMMGGGEIVRITHAPNSAGVYRAKVKVDGETKNALSSFFPKDWDRVQVLDSIKEAYDNKIQVDTVRYVGQTSHGFKVEMIIQNNEIITAYPVYTRR
;
A
#
# COMPACT_ATOMS: atom_id res chain seq x y z
N MET A 1 24.49 -29.17 -55.38
CA MET A 1 23.72 -27.99 -54.94
C MET A 1 24.52 -27.37 -53.81
N GLU A 2 25.37 -26.40 -54.16
CA GLU A 2 25.24 -24.96 -53.82
C GLU A 2 25.67 -24.77 -52.33
N PHE A 3 26.57 -23.86 -51.95
CA PHE A 3 26.50 -22.42 -52.16
C PHE A 3 27.87 -21.73 -52.12
N GLY A 4 28.10 -20.89 -53.14
CA GLY A 4 28.35 -19.45 -53.02
C GLY A 4 29.57 -18.94 -52.23
N LEU A 5 30.62 -18.60 -52.97
CA LEU A 5 31.73 -17.71 -52.58
C LEU A 5 31.27 -16.27 -52.29
N GLY A 6 32.03 -15.58 -51.42
CA GLY A 6 32.13 -14.11 -51.41
C GLY A 6 33.05 -13.58 -50.31
N TRP A 7 34.33 -13.38 -50.63
CA TRP A 7 35.32 -12.64 -49.83
C TRP A 7 35.55 -11.25 -50.45
N LEU A 8 35.75 -10.20 -49.63
CA LEU A 8 36.42 -8.91 -49.96
C LEU A 8 36.48 -8.09 -48.66
N GLY A 9 37.54 -7.49 -48.12
CA GLY A 9 38.97 -7.26 -48.37
C GLY A 9 39.37 -6.17 -47.34
N ASP A 10 40.27 -6.41 -46.38
CA ASP A 10 41.74 -6.19 -46.34
C ASP A 10 42.23 -4.75 -45.98
N LYS A 11 43.35 -4.73 -45.20
CA LYS A 11 44.36 -3.69 -44.88
C LYS A 11 44.00 -2.61 -43.85
N GLY A 12 44.82 -2.26 -42.85
CA GLY A 12 46.23 -2.58 -42.58
C GLY A 12 46.70 -1.93 -41.26
N ALA A 13 47.85 -2.39 -40.78
CA ALA A 13 48.45 -2.07 -39.48
C ALA A 13 49.14 -0.69 -39.42
N GLY A 14 49.23 -0.10 -38.22
CA GLY A 14 50.03 1.11 -37.97
C GLY A 14 50.22 1.47 -36.48
N GLN A 15 51.32 0.96 -35.91
CA GLN A 15 52.17 1.47 -34.81
C GLN A 15 51.60 1.93 -33.45
N ILE A 16 51.97 1.11 -32.46
CA ILE A 16 52.38 1.40 -31.09
C ILE A 16 53.32 2.61 -30.92
N GLY A 17 53.04 3.44 -29.90
CA GLY A 17 53.98 4.39 -29.30
C GLY A 17 53.60 4.65 -27.84
N LYS A 18 54.27 3.97 -26.91
CA LYS A 18 54.08 4.07 -25.46
C LYS A 18 55.29 4.80 -24.88
N VAL A 19 55.13 6.00 -24.31
CA VAL A 19 56.07 6.51 -23.30
C VAL A 19 55.33 7.37 -22.26
N THR A 20 55.71 7.11 -21.03
CA THR A 20 55.20 7.55 -19.73
C THR A 20 55.64 8.96 -19.31
N SER A 21 54.96 9.47 -18.27
CA SER A 21 55.45 10.39 -17.22
C SER A 21 55.11 11.88 -17.35
N LEU A 22 54.10 12.33 -16.59
CA LEU A 22 54.18 13.31 -15.48
C LEU A 22 52.84 14.05 -15.27
N GLY A 23 52.35 14.04 -14.03
CA GLY A 23 51.57 15.15 -13.45
C GLY A 23 50.05 15.14 -13.65
N ASP A 24 49.35 14.65 -12.62
CA ASP A 24 48.09 15.16 -12.05
C ASP A 24 46.99 15.79 -12.95
N SER A 25 45.81 15.15 -12.89
CA SER A 25 44.47 15.67 -13.14
C SER A 25 44.04 16.00 -14.60
N VAL A 26 43.53 14.99 -15.31
CA VAL A 26 42.73 15.22 -16.54
C VAL A 26 41.29 15.54 -16.15
N LYS A 27 40.88 16.77 -16.44
CA LYS A 27 39.50 17.29 -16.32
C LYS A 27 38.51 16.42 -17.11
N LEU A 28 37.43 16.01 -16.43
CA LEU A 28 36.18 15.58 -17.04
C LEU A 28 35.67 16.69 -17.97
N THR A 29 35.56 16.39 -19.26
CA THR A 29 34.96 17.29 -20.25
C THR A 29 33.46 17.41 -19.97
N LYS A 30 33.06 18.65 -19.71
CA LYS A 30 31.71 19.13 -19.42
C LYS A 30 30.84 19.02 -20.67
N PHE A 31 29.82 18.15 -20.67
CA PHE A 31 28.67 18.36 -21.53
C PHE A 31 27.81 19.46 -20.89
N SER A 32 27.90 20.64 -21.48
CA SER A 32 27.06 21.81 -21.18
C SER A 32 25.61 21.47 -21.50
N GLY A 33 24.73 21.59 -20.51
CA GLY A 33 23.30 21.57 -20.74
C GLY A 33 22.88 22.88 -21.37
N ASP A 34 22.48 22.84 -22.64
CA ASP A 34 21.85 23.96 -23.31
C ASP A 34 20.39 24.07 -22.83
N THR A 35 20.20 24.73 -21.69
CA THR A 35 18.90 25.31 -21.34
C THR A 35 18.64 26.51 -22.24
N PRO A 36 17.49 26.62 -22.92
CA PRO A 36 17.17 27.82 -23.69
C PRO A 36 17.10 29.02 -22.73
N TYR A 37 17.85 30.06 -23.06
CA TYR A 37 17.86 31.34 -22.36
C TYR A 37 16.51 32.03 -22.56
N ILE A 38 15.62 31.92 -21.56
CA ILE A 38 14.42 32.76 -21.49
C ILE A 38 14.74 33.92 -20.56
N SER A 39 15.17 35.04 -21.14
CA SER A 39 15.16 36.32 -20.43
C SER A 39 13.70 36.75 -20.23
N SER A 40 13.18 36.56 -19.02
CA SER A 40 12.01 37.28 -18.56
C SER A 40 12.18 37.65 -17.09
N HIS A 41 12.16 38.96 -16.82
CA HIS A 41 12.26 39.56 -15.50
C HIS A 41 10.94 39.41 -14.72
N LEU A 42 10.48 38.18 -14.50
CA LEU A 42 9.32 37.89 -13.65
C LEU A 42 9.76 37.27 -12.32
N PRO A 43 9.25 37.75 -11.18
CA PRO A 43 9.64 37.28 -9.85
C PRO A 43 9.18 35.82 -9.63
N LEU A 44 9.96 35.06 -8.84
CA LEU A 44 9.81 33.60 -8.68
C LEU A 44 8.39 33.12 -8.32
N LYS A 45 7.62 33.96 -7.62
CA LYS A 45 6.23 33.68 -7.22
C LYS A 45 5.27 33.49 -8.41
N ASP A 46 5.60 34.03 -9.57
CA ASP A 46 4.72 34.03 -10.75
C ASP A 46 5.11 32.95 -11.78
N ARG A 47 6.15 32.14 -11.49
CA ARG A 47 6.59 31.03 -12.36
C ARG A 47 5.79 29.73 -12.13
N PHE A 48 4.95 29.71 -11.09
CA PHE A 48 4.08 28.58 -10.72
C PHE A 48 2.61 29.01 -10.58
N ALA A 49 2.23 30.12 -11.20
CA ALA A 49 0.83 30.53 -11.23
C ALA A 49 0.05 29.60 -12.18
N PHE A 50 -0.61 28.59 -11.62
CA PHE A 50 -1.70 27.91 -12.32
C PHE A 50 -2.85 28.92 -12.41
N ALA A 51 -3.08 29.46 -13.60
CA ALA A 51 -4.23 30.31 -13.85
C ALA A 51 -5.50 29.52 -13.49
N GLY A 52 -6.21 30.01 -12.48
CA GLY A 52 -7.55 29.53 -12.12
C GLY A 52 -8.49 29.79 -13.28
N GLY A 53 -8.66 28.80 -14.13
CA GLY A 53 -9.75 28.69 -15.08
C GLY A 53 -10.80 27.77 -14.49
N ASP A 54 -12.00 28.31 -14.30
CA ASP A 54 -13.22 27.56 -14.04
C ASP A 54 -13.28 26.32 -14.95
N GLY A 55 -13.32 25.13 -14.35
CA GLY A 55 -13.57 23.88 -15.08
C GLY A 55 -12.62 22.71 -14.85
N LEU A 56 -11.69 22.75 -13.88
CA LEU A 56 -10.92 21.56 -13.49
C LEU A 56 -11.73 20.61 -12.58
N ARG A 57 -12.85 20.08 -13.09
CA ARG A 57 -13.30 18.75 -12.66
C ARG A 57 -12.40 17.73 -13.34
N SER A 58 -11.23 17.61 -12.72
CA SER A 58 -10.31 16.50 -12.63
C SER A 58 -10.02 15.66 -13.87
N ARG A 59 -8.87 15.96 -14.50
CA ARG A 59 -8.10 14.98 -15.27
C ARG A 59 -7.17 14.13 -14.36
N PHE A 60 -7.22 14.36 -13.04
CA PHE A 60 -6.40 13.67 -12.03
C PHE A 60 -7.19 12.63 -11.22
N ASP A 61 -8.52 12.57 -11.36
CA ASP A 61 -9.41 11.56 -10.77
C ASP A 61 -9.43 10.30 -11.64
N THR A 62 -8.29 9.94 -12.24
CA THR A 62 -8.19 8.64 -12.88
C THR A 62 -8.01 7.59 -11.78
N PRO A 63 -8.62 6.39 -11.93
CA PRO A 63 -8.52 5.31 -10.94
C PRO A 63 -7.07 4.96 -10.58
N ASP A 64 -6.14 5.21 -11.49
CA ASP A 64 -4.71 4.93 -11.33
C ASP A 64 -4.03 5.89 -10.35
N PHE A 65 -4.37 7.18 -10.38
CA PHE A 65 -3.82 8.15 -9.42
C PHE A 65 -4.43 7.95 -8.03
N THR A 66 -5.73 7.66 -7.93
CA THR A 66 -6.37 7.31 -6.65
C THR A 66 -5.74 6.05 -6.04
N GLN A 67 -5.51 5.00 -6.82
CA GLN A 67 -4.81 3.80 -6.35
C GLN A 67 -3.37 4.09 -5.91
N ALA A 68 -2.65 4.96 -6.62
CA ALA A 68 -1.29 5.34 -6.25
C ALA A 68 -1.26 6.15 -4.94
N GLU A 69 -2.17 7.10 -4.75
CA GLU A 69 -2.32 7.87 -3.53
C GLU A 69 -2.77 6.99 -2.35
N GLU A 70 -3.69 6.05 -2.56
CA GLU A 70 -4.11 5.09 -1.54
C GLU A 70 -2.96 4.15 -1.13
N LYS A 71 -2.18 3.66 -2.10
CA LYS A 71 -0.97 2.87 -1.83
C LYS A 71 0.03 3.68 -1.02
N LEU A 72 0.32 4.93 -1.42
CA LEU A 72 1.23 5.80 -0.68
C LEU A 72 0.72 6.11 0.73
N SER A 73 -0.58 6.35 0.90
CA SER A 73 -1.22 6.55 2.20
C SER A 73 -1.08 5.30 3.08
N THR A 74 -1.34 4.11 2.53
CA THR A 74 -1.18 2.82 3.22
C THR A 74 0.26 2.59 3.66
N TYR A 75 1.23 2.84 2.79
CA TYR A 75 2.66 2.76 3.14
C TYR A 75 3.06 3.82 4.16
N GLN A 76 2.52 5.04 4.07
CA GLN A 76 2.71 6.07 5.08
C GLN A 76 2.11 5.65 6.41
N PHE A 77 0.97 4.96 6.47
CA PHE A 77 0.40 4.44 7.73
C PHE A 77 1.20 3.26 8.30
N ALA A 78 1.56 2.29 7.46
CA ALA A 78 2.40 1.16 7.84
C ALA A 78 3.78 1.62 8.33
N SER A 79 4.35 2.67 7.70
CA SER A 79 5.61 3.28 8.13
C SER A 79 5.44 4.28 9.27
N SER A 80 4.33 5.01 9.37
CA SER A 80 4.06 5.94 10.48
C SER A 80 3.71 5.21 11.76
N GLY A 81 3.21 3.96 11.70
CA GLY A 81 3.18 3.06 12.84
C GLY A 81 4.58 2.80 13.43
N ARG A 82 5.64 2.96 12.61
CA ARG A 82 7.04 2.96 13.06
C ARG A 82 7.53 4.35 13.47
N ILE A 83 7.01 5.44 12.88
CA ILE A 83 7.52 6.83 13.06
C ILE A 83 6.79 7.63 14.17
N ASN A 84 5.51 7.35 14.45
CA ASN A 84 4.76 7.98 15.56
C ASN A 84 5.12 7.42 16.95
N SER A 85 6.16 6.57 17.02
CA SER A 85 6.81 6.13 18.26
C SER A 85 7.63 7.24 18.96
N SER A 86 7.39 8.52 18.64
CA SER A 86 8.14 9.67 19.14
C SER A 86 7.41 10.50 20.21
N ARG A 87 6.16 10.16 20.58
CA ARG A 87 5.41 10.84 21.67
C ARG A 87 5.07 9.98 22.89
N THR A 88 5.49 8.72 22.92
CA THR A 88 5.45 7.87 24.11
C THR A 88 6.75 7.09 24.18
N ASN A 89 7.40 7.09 25.35
CA ASN A 89 8.65 6.37 25.64
C ASN A 89 8.77 5.06 24.84
N GLY A 90 9.84 4.97 24.03
CA GLY A 90 10.08 3.92 23.05
C GLY A 90 10.08 2.51 23.64
N GLY A 91 8.93 1.85 23.56
CA GLY A 91 8.83 0.40 23.55
C GLY A 91 8.68 -0.06 22.12
N ASN A 92 9.37 -1.15 21.75
CA ASN A 92 9.07 -1.89 20.52
C ASN A 92 7.55 -2.12 20.46
N VAL A 93 6.85 -1.51 19.49
CA VAL A 93 5.47 -1.93 19.22
C VAL A 93 5.56 -3.39 18.78
N PRO A 94 4.98 -4.32 19.54
CA PRO A 94 5.25 -5.74 19.36
C PRO A 94 4.50 -6.33 18.14
N TYR A 95 3.90 -5.49 17.30
CA TYR A 95 3.17 -5.85 16.09
C TYR A 95 3.31 -4.73 15.04
N SER A 96 3.20 -5.11 13.76
CA SER A 96 3.19 -4.21 12.62
C SER A 96 1.83 -4.27 11.90
N PHE A 97 1.42 -3.15 11.33
CA PHE A 97 0.35 -3.09 10.33
C PHE A 97 1.00 -3.20 8.96
N ASP A 98 1.42 -4.41 8.59
CA ASP A 98 2.07 -4.64 7.30
C ASP A 98 1.07 -4.61 6.13
N SER A 99 1.59 -4.66 4.91
CA SER A 99 0.78 -4.64 3.69
C SER A 99 -0.20 -5.81 3.61
N SER A 100 0.13 -6.98 4.18
CA SER A 100 -0.74 -8.16 4.13
C SER A 100 -1.97 -7.96 5.02
N LEU A 101 -1.79 -7.40 6.22
CA LEU A 101 -2.92 -7.07 7.08
C LEU A 101 -3.79 -5.96 6.47
N MET A 102 -3.20 -4.96 5.81
CA MET A 102 -3.97 -3.93 5.11
C MET A 102 -4.80 -4.51 3.96
N GLU A 103 -4.21 -5.38 3.15
CA GLU A 103 -4.92 -6.11 2.09
C GLU A 103 -6.08 -6.93 2.69
N HIS A 104 -5.80 -7.68 3.76
CA HIS A 104 -6.80 -8.49 4.45
C HIS A 104 -7.97 -7.65 4.99
N LEU A 105 -7.70 -6.49 5.57
CA LEU A 105 -8.72 -5.65 6.19
C LEU A 105 -9.57 -4.93 5.15
N PHE A 106 -8.94 -4.33 4.13
CA PHE A 106 -9.59 -3.30 3.33
C PHE A 106 -9.73 -3.66 1.85
N HIS A 107 -8.74 -4.32 1.23
CA HIS A 107 -8.84 -4.66 -0.19
C HIS A 107 -9.62 -5.95 -0.44
N GLY A 108 -9.63 -6.84 0.57
CA GLY A 108 -10.05 -8.23 0.41
C GLY A 108 -8.88 -9.11 0.01
N GLU A 109 -8.75 -10.26 0.66
CA GLU A 109 -7.64 -11.19 0.46
C GLU A 109 -8.15 -12.51 -0.12
N LEU A 110 -7.46 -12.98 -1.16
CA LEU A 110 -7.57 -14.32 -1.71
C LEU A 110 -6.39 -15.20 -1.24
N LYS A 111 -6.67 -16.45 -0.88
CA LYS A 111 -5.64 -17.46 -0.62
C LYS A 111 -5.77 -18.62 -1.59
N GLN A 112 -4.67 -18.97 -2.25
CA GLN A 112 -4.58 -20.19 -3.04
C GLN A 112 -4.67 -21.42 -2.12
N LYS A 113 -5.54 -22.36 -2.47
CA LYS A 113 -5.63 -23.71 -1.88
C LYS A 113 -5.45 -24.74 -2.99
N TRP A 114 -5.26 -26.00 -2.62
CA TRP A 114 -5.11 -27.07 -3.60
C TRP A 114 -6.39 -27.28 -4.45
N TRP A 115 -7.55 -26.90 -3.92
CA TRP A 115 -8.86 -26.95 -4.60
C TRP A 115 -9.27 -25.63 -5.27
N GLY A 116 -8.39 -24.62 -5.34
CA GLY A 116 -8.67 -23.33 -5.98
C GLY A 116 -8.48 -22.12 -5.06
N LEU A 117 -8.88 -20.94 -5.56
CA LEU A 117 -8.82 -19.69 -4.82
C LEU A 117 -9.90 -19.64 -3.73
N LYS A 118 -9.57 -19.01 -2.60
CA LYS A 118 -10.49 -18.83 -1.48
C LYS A 118 -10.41 -17.41 -0.95
N ALA A 119 -11.53 -16.68 -1.00
CA ALA A 119 -11.67 -15.41 -0.30
C ALA A 119 -11.65 -15.62 1.22
N VAL A 120 -10.84 -14.83 1.93
CA VAL A 120 -10.65 -14.93 3.39
C VAL A 120 -10.73 -13.60 4.14
N GLY A 121 -10.36 -12.49 3.51
CA GLY A 121 -10.38 -11.15 4.12
C GLY A 121 -11.64 -10.33 3.78
N TYR A 122 -11.50 -9.01 3.85
CA TYR A 122 -12.47 -7.93 3.64
C TYR A 122 -13.38 -7.64 4.84
N HIS A 123 -13.04 -6.59 5.58
CA HIS A 123 -13.64 -6.21 6.86
C HIS A 123 -13.91 -4.70 7.00
N HIS A 124 -13.52 -3.88 6.03
CA HIS A 124 -13.90 -2.46 5.93
C HIS A 124 -13.81 -1.95 4.47
N GLU A 125 -14.69 -1.03 4.06
CA GLU A 125 -14.83 -0.59 2.65
C GLU A 125 -14.08 0.71 2.30
N SER A 126 -13.21 1.20 3.17
CA SER A 126 -12.51 2.50 3.04
C SER A 126 -11.24 2.50 2.15
N MET A 127 -10.97 1.42 1.41
CA MET A 127 -9.94 1.41 0.36
C MET A 127 -10.45 0.70 -0.87
N MET A 128 -10.05 1.17 -2.04
CA MET A 128 -10.36 0.49 -3.29
C MET A 128 -9.59 -0.83 -3.35
N GLY A 129 -10.29 -1.90 -3.74
CA GLY A 129 -9.72 -3.24 -3.86
C GLY A 129 -10.69 -4.21 -4.52
N GLY A 130 -10.38 -5.50 -4.43
CA GLY A 130 -11.22 -6.56 -4.98
C GLY A 130 -12.50 -6.86 -4.18
N GLY A 131 -12.59 -6.34 -2.96
CA GLY A 131 -13.69 -6.58 -2.03
C GLY A 131 -15.01 -5.95 -2.45
N GLU A 132 -16.07 -6.74 -2.45
CA GLU A 132 -17.44 -6.31 -2.77
C GLU A 132 -18.42 -6.82 -1.72
N ILE A 133 -19.24 -5.93 -1.17
CA ILE A 133 -20.40 -6.31 -0.34
C ILE A 133 -21.55 -6.73 -1.25
N VAL A 134 -21.83 -8.03 -1.30
CA VAL A 134 -22.97 -8.58 -2.06
C VAL A 134 -24.29 -8.23 -1.39
N ARG A 135 -24.37 -8.38 -0.07
CA ARG A 135 -25.52 -7.94 0.75
C ARG A 135 -25.18 -7.92 2.24
N ILE A 136 -25.79 -6.98 2.94
CA ILE A 136 -25.83 -6.98 4.40
C ILE A 136 -26.74 -8.11 4.87
N THR A 137 -26.24 -8.93 5.80
CA THR A 137 -26.97 -10.07 6.38
C THR A 137 -27.44 -9.81 7.80
N HIS A 138 -26.72 -8.94 8.51
CA HIS A 138 -27.07 -8.45 9.83
C HIS A 138 -26.78 -6.96 9.82
N ALA A 139 -27.80 -6.15 10.10
CA ALA A 139 -27.69 -4.70 10.16
C ALA A 139 -26.66 -4.26 11.22
N PRO A 140 -26.11 -3.03 11.13
CA PRO A 140 -25.25 -2.48 12.17
C PRO A 140 -25.89 -2.58 13.55
N ASN A 141 -25.12 -3.07 14.52
CA ASN A 141 -25.53 -3.03 15.93
C ASN A 141 -25.29 -1.63 16.52
N SER A 142 -25.50 -1.47 17.83
CA SER A 142 -25.33 -0.16 18.51
C SER A 142 -23.92 0.42 18.43
N ALA A 143 -22.91 -0.42 18.16
CA ALA A 143 -21.53 0.00 17.96
C ALA A 143 -21.16 0.17 16.48
N GLY A 144 -22.13 0.04 15.56
CA GLY A 144 -21.91 0.15 14.11
C GLY A 144 -21.36 -1.11 13.43
N VAL A 145 -21.02 -2.16 14.18
CA VAL A 145 -20.51 -3.43 13.63
C VAL A 145 -21.65 -4.17 12.94
N TYR A 146 -21.40 -4.69 11.74
CA TYR A 146 -22.41 -5.42 10.94
C TYR A 146 -21.84 -6.69 10.32
N ARG A 147 -22.67 -7.51 9.68
CA ARG A 147 -22.21 -8.69 8.93
C ARG A 147 -22.74 -8.69 7.51
N ALA A 148 -21.90 -9.05 6.56
CA ALA A 148 -22.27 -9.12 5.16
C ALA A 148 -21.75 -10.40 4.47
N LYS A 149 -22.44 -10.76 3.39
CA LYS A 149 -21.92 -11.70 2.40
C LYS A 149 -21.09 -10.89 1.40
N VAL A 150 -19.90 -11.36 1.09
CA VAL A 150 -18.92 -10.61 0.30
C VAL A 150 -18.33 -11.46 -0.82
N LYS A 151 -17.77 -10.78 -1.83
CA LYS A 151 -16.86 -11.34 -2.81
C LYS A 151 -15.51 -10.63 -2.71
N VAL A 152 -14.47 -11.29 -3.20
CA VAL A 152 -13.15 -10.70 -3.45
C VAL A 152 -12.74 -11.10 -4.85
N ASP A 153 -12.55 -10.15 -5.76
CA ASP A 153 -12.22 -10.39 -7.17
C ASP A 153 -13.14 -11.43 -7.85
N GLY A 154 -14.44 -11.32 -7.58
CA GLY A 154 -15.46 -12.24 -8.09
C GLY A 154 -15.64 -13.54 -7.30
N GLU A 155 -14.67 -13.93 -6.48
CA GLU A 155 -14.74 -15.13 -5.65
C GLU A 155 -15.61 -14.90 -4.41
N THR A 156 -16.66 -15.71 -4.25
CA THR A 156 -17.58 -15.57 -3.12
C THR A 156 -16.95 -16.12 -1.84
N LYS A 157 -16.92 -15.31 -0.78
CA LYS A 157 -16.49 -15.76 0.54
C LYS A 157 -17.54 -16.71 1.12
N ASN A 158 -17.10 -17.91 1.50
CA ASN A 158 -17.98 -18.92 2.09
C ASN A 158 -18.52 -18.50 3.46
N ALA A 159 -17.67 -17.92 4.29
CA ALA A 159 -18.07 -17.38 5.59
C ALA A 159 -18.56 -15.94 5.46
N LEU A 160 -19.50 -15.53 6.31
CA LEU A 160 -19.87 -14.13 6.44
C LEU A 160 -18.69 -13.32 6.98
N SER A 161 -18.45 -12.14 6.41
CA SER A 161 -17.56 -11.15 7.02
C SER A 161 -18.31 -10.34 8.07
N SER A 162 -17.65 -10.06 9.17
CA SER A 162 -18.05 -9.00 10.10
C SER A 162 -17.27 -7.73 9.77
N PHE A 163 -17.92 -6.59 9.78
CA PHE A 163 -17.35 -5.33 9.34
C PHE A 163 -17.25 -4.32 10.46
N PHE A 164 -16.17 -3.53 10.43
CA PHE A 164 -16.04 -2.33 11.27
C PHE A 164 -17.13 -1.31 10.87
N PRO A 165 -17.43 -0.32 11.73
CA PRO A 165 -18.46 0.67 11.42
C PRO A 165 -18.20 1.34 10.09
N LYS A 166 -19.22 1.36 9.22
CA LYS A 166 -19.08 1.80 7.82
C LYS A 166 -18.52 3.22 7.68
N ASP A 167 -18.89 4.11 8.60
CA ASP A 167 -18.52 5.53 8.53
C ASP A 167 -17.13 5.81 9.15
N TRP A 168 -16.38 4.77 9.53
CA TRP A 168 -15.03 4.94 10.06
C TRP A 168 -14.02 5.14 8.95
N ASP A 169 -13.01 5.97 9.22
CA ASP A 169 -11.82 6.00 8.39
C ASP A 169 -10.84 4.86 8.75
N ARG A 170 -9.77 4.75 7.96
CA ARG A 170 -8.72 3.73 8.18
C ARG A 170 -8.06 3.86 9.54
N VAL A 171 -7.82 5.08 10.00
CA VAL A 171 -7.11 5.34 11.26
C VAL A 171 -7.95 4.82 12.42
N GLN A 172 -9.26 5.09 12.43
CA GLN A 172 -10.18 4.59 13.45
C GLN A 172 -10.23 3.06 13.48
N VAL A 173 -10.24 2.41 12.31
CA VAL A 173 -10.17 0.93 12.24
C VAL A 173 -8.86 0.42 12.86
N LEU A 174 -7.72 0.97 12.45
CA LEU A 174 -6.41 0.52 12.92
C LEU A 174 -6.19 0.82 14.42
N ASP A 175 -6.64 1.98 14.89
CA ASP A 175 -6.57 2.36 16.30
C ASP A 175 -7.43 1.43 17.17
N SER A 176 -8.59 1.00 16.69
CA SER A 176 -9.42 0.03 17.42
C SER A 176 -8.77 -1.37 17.48
N ILE A 177 -8.06 -1.77 16.43
CA ILE A 177 -7.29 -3.03 16.43
C ILE A 177 -6.11 -2.91 17.39
N LYS A 178 -5.42 -1.77 17.40
CA LYS A 178 -4.35 -1.46 18.35
C LYS A 178 -4.85 -1.53 19.79
N GLU A 179 -5.95 -0.85 20.09
CA GLU A 179 -6.57 -0.86 21.42
C GLU A 179 -6.88 -2.30 21.86
N ALA A 180 -7.54 -3.07 20.98
CA ALA A 180 -7.86 -4.46 21.24
C ALA A 180 -6.59 -5.31 21.42
N TYR A 181 -5.53 -5.07 20.64
CA TYR A 181 -4.26 -5.79 20.78
C TYR A 181 -3.61 -5.50 22.14
N ASP A 182 -3.63 -4.26 22.59
CA ASP A 182 -3.01 -3.82 23.84
C ASP A 182 -3.68 -4.45 25.07
N ASN A 183 -4.98 -4.78 24.98
CA ASN A 183 -5.75 -5.42 26.06
C ASN A 183 -6.20 -6.87 25.76
N LYS A 184 -5.61 -7.50 24.74
CA LYS A 184 -6.06 -8.82 24.27
C LYS A 184 -5.90 -9.92 25.32
N ILE A 185 -6.83 -10.86 25.30
CA ILE A 185 -6.72 -12.16 25.96
C ILE A 185 -6.58 -13.26 24.92
N GLN A 186 -5.75 -14.26 25.20
CA GLN A 186 -5.65 -15.45 24.35
C GLN A 186 -6.85 -16.35 24.60
N VAL A 187 -7.52 -16.78 23.52
CA VAL A 187 -8.70 -17.66 23.58
C VAL A 187 -8.49 -19.00 22.88
N ASP A 188 -7.42 -19.14 22.10
CA ASP A 188 -6.96 -20.37 21.43
C ASP A 188 -5.46 -20.24 21.12
N THR A 189 -4.83 -21.28 20.56
CA THR A 189 -3.40 -21.35 20.24
C THR A 189 -2.86 -20.07 19.58
N VAL A 190 -3.56 -19.56 18.56
CA VAL A 190 -3.16 -18.34 17.83
C VAL A 190 -4.25 -17.27 17.84
N ARG A 191 -5.37 -17.51 18.53
CA ARG A 191 -6.54 -16.62 18.52
C ARG A 191 -6.56 -15.79 19.79
N TYR A 192 -6.76 -14.49 19.60
CA TYR A 192 -6.81 -13.51 20.66
C TYR A 192 -8.04 -12.62 20.48
N VAL A 193 -8.59 -12.13 21.58
CA VAL A 193 -9.74 -11.22 21.56
C VAL A 193 -9.44 -10.04 22.48
N GLY A 194 -9.63 -8.83 21.96
CA GLY A 194 -9.54 -7.59 22.72
C GLY A 194 -10.85 -6.82 22.73
N GLN A 195 -11.03 -5.96 23.72
CA GLN A 195 -12.19 -5.11 23.88
C GLN A 195 -11.86 -3.69 23.38
N THR A 196 -12.75 -3.09 22.62
CA THR A 196 -12.65 -1.67 22.25
C THR A 196 -13.46 -0.81 23.21
N SER A 197 -13.02 0.43 23.43
CA SER A 197 -13.79 1.47 24.13
C SER A 197 -15.10 1.83 23.40
N HIS A 198 -15.19 1.49 22.11
CA HIS A 198 -16.38 1.64 21.27
C HIS A 198 -17.43 0.54 21.48
N GLY A 199 -17.23 -0.37 22.45
CA GLY A 199 -18.26 -1.30 22.89
C GLY A 199 -18.38 -2.59 22.07
N PHE A 200 -17.41 -2.88 21.19
CA PHE A 200 -17.32 -4.17 20.50
C PHE A 200 -15.97 -4.84 20.77
N LYS A 201 -15.85 -6.12 20.41
CA LYS A 201 -14.58 -6.86 20.52
C LYS A 201 -13.93 -6.99 19.16
N VAL A 202 -12.61 -7.05 19.11
CA VAL A 202 -11.87 -7.44 17.91
C VAL A 202 -11.24 -8.80 18.18
N GLU A 203 -11.49 -9.74 17.28
CA GLU A 203 -10.81 -11.03 17.27
C GLU A 203 -9.64 -10.95 16.29
N MET A 204 -8.50 -11.51 16.71
CA MET A 204 -7.24 -11.48 15.97
C MET A 204 -6.63 -12.87 15.89
N ILE A 205 -6.00 -13.17 14.76
CA ILE A 205 -5.05 -14.29 14.64
C ILE A 205 -3.66 -13.68 14.70
N ILE A 206 -2.86 -14.09 15.69
CA ILE A 206 -1.50 -13.58 15.92
C ILE A 206 -0.51 -14.74 15.82
N GLN A 207 0.50 -14.58 14.98
CA GLN A 207 1.58 -15.55 14.77
C GLN A 207 2.90 -14.79 14.70
N ASN A 208 3.95 -15.31 15.36
CA ASN A 208 5.27 -14.66 15.39
C ASN A 208 5.20 -13.17 15.77
N ASN A 209 4.33 -12.84 16.73
CA ASN A 209 4.05 -11.46 17.16
C ASN A 209 3.35 -10.55 16.14
N GLU A 210 3.04 -11.02 14.93
CA GLU A 210 2.34 -10.27 13.89
C GLU A 210 0.84 -10.58 13.88
N ILE A 211 0.03 -9.56 13.58
CA ILE A 211 -1.42 -9.72 13.41
C ILE A 211 -1.67 -10.15 11.96
N ILE A 212 -2.05 -11.41 11.77
CA ILE A 212 -2.32 -12.00 10.45
C ILE A 212 -3.75 -11.73 9.98
N THR A 213 -4.66 -11.56 10.93
CA THR A 213 -6.09 -11.35 10.67
C THR A 213 -6.66 -10.57 11.84
N ALA A 214 -7.54 -9.61 11.56
CA ALA A 214 -8.30 -8.90 12.57
C ALA A 214 -9.70 -8.59 12.03
N TYR A 215 -10.73 -8.78 12.85
CA TYR A 215 -12.11 -8.40 12.50
C TYR A 215 -12.94 -8.11 13.75
N PRO A 216 -13.96 -7.25 13.65
CA PRO A 216 -14.84 -6.99 14.77
C PRO A 216 -15.80 -8.15 14.98
N VAL A 217 -16.08 -8.46 16.24
CA VAL A 217 -17.03 -9.49 16.63
C VAL A 217 -18.42 -8.88 16.66
N TYR A 218 -19.27 -9.30 15.73
CA TYR A 218 -20.66 -8.89 15.71
C TYR A 218 -21.44 -9.53 16.86
N THR A 219 -22.19 -8.71 17.61
CA THR A 219 -23.10 -9.17 18.67
C THR A 219 -24.50 -8.62 18.43
N ARG A 220 -25.52 -9.46 18.67
CA ARG A 220 -26.96 -9.17 18.43
C ARG A 220 -27.63 -8.42 19.61
N ARG A 221 -26.90 -7.64 20.40
CA ARG A 221 -27.44 -7.02 21.62
C ARG A 221 -28.72 -6.23 21.36
#